data_AF-A0A846CCK5-F1
#
_entry.id   AF-A0A846CCK5-F1
#
_cell.length_a   1.000
_cell.length_b   1.000
_cell.length_c   1.000
_cell.angle_alpha   90.00
_cell.angle_beta   90.00
_cell.angle_gamma   90.00
#
_symmetry.space_group_name_H-M   'P 1'
#
loop_
_entity.id
_entity.type
_entity.pdbx_description
1 polymer ?
#
loop_
_entity_poly.entity_id
_entity_poly.type
_entity_poly.pdbx_seq_one_letter_code
_entity_poly.pdbx_strand_id
1 'polypeptide(L)'
;MWEPKSFGHASRTGKRVNRGLYRSAIGKLINADTNGAGNIIKKVATQLSLDLAKVGREVLMLPQRYKLDDITRKYRKQCIAWQ
;
A
#
# COMPACT_ATOMS: atom_id res chain seq x y z
N MET A 1 -1.12 39.57 24.86
CA MET A 1 -1.10 38.28 25.59
C MET A 1 -1.84 37.27 24.71
N TRP A 2 -1.12 36.44 23.97
CA TRP A 2 -1.71 35.35 23.18
C TRP A 2 -1.46 34.05 23.94
N GLU A 3 -2.52 33.35 24.30
CA GLU A 3 -2.39 32.02 24.90
C GLU A 3 -2.35 30.97 23.78
N PRO A 4 -1.26 30.18 23.68
CA PRO A 4 -1.24 29.08 22.74
C PRO A 4 -2.22 28.02 23.21
N LYS A 5 -3.28 27.76 22.42
CA LYS A 5 -4.10 26.56 22.58
C LYS A 5 -3.16 25.36 22.51
N SER A 6 -3.10 24.57 23.57
CA SER A 6 -2.41 23.28 23.60
C SER A 6 -3.13 22.32 22.65
N PHE A 7 -2.84 22.43 21.36
CA PHE A 7 -3.16 21.39 20.39
C PHE A 7 -2.36 20.17 20.82
N GLY A 8 -3.03 19.25 21.52
CA GLY A 8 -2.46 17.96 21.91
C GLY A 8 -1.76 17.35 20.71
N HIS A 9 -0.49 16.99 20.90
CA HIS A 9 0.35 16.47 19.83
C HIS A 9 -0.36 15.30 19.16
N ALA A 10 -0.75 15.47 17.89
CA ALA A 10 -1.26 14.37 17.09
C ALA A 10 -0.19 13.28 17.08
N SER A 11 -0.46 12.18 17.78
CA SER A 11 0.39 11.00 17.81
C SER A 11 0.65 10.57 16.36
N ARG A 12 1.88 10.80 15.88
CA ARG A 12 2.28 10.34 14.55
C ARG A 12 2.16 8.82 14.56
N THR A 13 1.37 8.27 13.65
CA THR A 13 1.09 6.83 13.53
C THR A 13 2.31 5.98 13.11
N GLY A 14 3.50 6.58 13.08
CA GLY A 14 4.77 5.97 12.75
C GLY A 14 5.84 6.99 12.34
N LYS A 15 7.04 6.49 12.03
CA LYS A 15 8.21 7.29 11.62
C LYS A 15 8.89 6.66 10.41
N ARG A 16 9.32 7.48 9.44
CA ARG A 16 10.18 7.05 8.34
C ARG A 16 11.58 6.73 8.88
N VAL A 17 12.09 5.54 8.58
CA VAL A 17 13.40 5.08 9.07
C VAL A 17 14.49 5.43 8.06
N ASN A 18 14.28 5.07 6.79
CA ASN A 18 15.17 5.40 5.68
C ASN A 18 14.32 5.62 4.40
N ARG A 19 14.97 5.85 3.25
CA ARG A 19 14.25 5.93 1.97
C ARG A 19 13.71 4.56 1.59
N GLY A 20 12.40 4.48 1.36
CA GLY A 20 11.70 3.23 1.03
C GLY A 20 11.17 2.46 2.24
N LEU A 21 11.62 2.74 3.48
CA LEU A 21 11.15 2.04 4.68
C LEU A 21 10.50 2.97 5.70
N TYR A 22 9.32 2.58 6.13
CA TYR A 22 8.53 3.26 7.16
C TYR A 22 8.26 2.31 8.32
N ARG A 23 8.39 2.80 9.55
CA ARG A 23 8.04 2.06 10.77
C ARG A 23 6.72 2.58 11.32
N SER A 24 5.71 1.73 11.37
CA SER A 24 4.44 2.02 12.02
C SER A 24 4.61 2.19 13.54
N ALA A 25 3.66 2.86 14.19
CA ALA A 25 3.60 2.99 15.65
C ALA A 25 3.56 1.64 16.37
N ILE A 26 3.03 0.59 15.72
CA ILE A 26 3.00 -0.79 16.23
C ILE A 26 4.37 -1.50 16.03
N GLY A 27 5.39 -0.79 15.53
CA GLY A 27 6.73 -1.31 15.32
C GLY A 27 6.94 -2.08 14.01
N LYS A 28 5.88 -2.31 13.21
CA LYS A 28 5.96 -2.99 11.91
C LYS A 28 6.69 -2.14 10.86
N LEU A 29 7.52 -2.78 10.06
CA LEU A 29 8.19 -2.18 8.91
C LEU A 29 7.33 -2.37 7.66
N ILE A 30 7.04 -1.28 6.95
CA ILE A 30 6.26 -1.24 5.70
C ILE A 30 6.99 -0.38 4.67
N ASN A 31 6.70 -0.58 3.40
CA ASN A 31 7.25 0.27 2.35
C ASN A 31 6.70 1.70 2.50
N ALA A 32 7.59 2.69 2.50
CA ALA A 32 7.22 4.09 2.66
C ALA A 32 6.24 4.59 1.58
N ASP A 33 6.39 4.14 0.34
CA ASP A 33 5.53 4.54 -0.79
C ASP A 33 4.13 3.93 -0.63
N THR A 34 4.05 2.68 -0.18
CA THR A 34 2.76 2.02 0.11
C THR A 34 2.02 2.71 1.26
N ASN A 35 2.74 3.15 2.29
CA ASN A 35 2.16 3.94 3.38
C ASN A 35 1.66 5.30 2.89
N GLY A 36 2.39 5.94 1.96
CA GLY A 36 1.96 7.17 1.29
C GLY A 36 0.68 6.99 0.49
N ALA A 37 0.63 5.98 -0.38
CA ALA A 37 -0.54 5.64 -1.18
C ALA A 37 -1.78 5.37 -0.30
N GLY A 38 -1.62 4.58 0.76
CA GLY A 38 -2.70 4.29 1.71
C GLY A 38 -3.28 5.54 2.38
N ASN A 39 -2.43 6.51 2.76
CA ASN A 39 -2.90 7.77 3.35
C ASN A 39 -3.66 8.65 2.36
N ILE A 40 -3.25 8.68 1.08
CA ILE A 40 -3.96 9.40 0.02
C ILE A 40 -5.34 8.77 -0.19
N ILE A 41 -5.40 7.45 -0.34
CA ILE A 41 -6.66 6.70 -0.49
C ILE A 41 -7.59 7.00 0.70
N LYS A 42 -7.07 6.95 1.94
CA LYS A 42 -7.85 7.28 3.15
C LYS A 42 -8.41 8.70 3.11
N LYS A 43 -7.61 9.69 2.71
CA LYS A 43 -8.06 11.09 2.63
C LYS A 43 -9.22 11.25 1.64
N VAL A 44 -9.09 10.67 0.45
CA VAL A 44 -10.13 10.74 -0.59
C VAL A 44 -11.40 10.00 -0.15
N ALA A 45 -11.25 8.83 0.49
CA ALA A 45 -12.39 8.07 1.01
C ALA A 45 -13.20 8.87 2.03
N THR A 46 -12.52 9.55 2.96
CA THR A 46 -13.19 10.42 3.94
C THR A 46 -13.85 11.63 3.27
N GLN A 47 -13.19 12.26 2.29
CA GLN A 47 -13.74 13.44 1.59
C GLN A 47 -15.00 13.11 0.79
N LEU A 48 -15.04 11.93 0.15
CA LEU A 48 -16.14 11.49 -0.69
C LEU A 48 -17.13 10.57 0.03
N SER A 49 -16.93 10.29 1.32
CA SER A 49 -17.72 9.34 2.11
C SER A 49 -17.88 7.97 1.44
N LEU A 50 -16.80 7.46 0.85
CA LEU A 50 -16.78 6.18 0.13
C LEU A 50 -16.38 5.03 1.05
N ASP A 51 -17.12 3.91 0.97
CA ASP A 51 -16.69 2.64 1.55
C ASP A 51 -15.82 1.86 0.54
N LEU A 52 -14.53 1.77 0.85
CA LEU A 52 -13.53 1.06 0.04
C LEU A 52 -13.47 -0.44 0.34
N ALA A 53 -14.19 -0.96 1.34
CA ALA A 53 -14.07 -2.36 1.76
C ALA A 53 -14.45 -3.33 0.62
N LYS A 54 -15.53 -3.03 -0.12
CA LYS A 54 -15.96 -3.83 -1.27
C LYS A 54 -14.97 -3.74 -2.42
N VAL A 55 -14.56 -2.53 -2.79
CA VAL A 55 -13.60 -2.31 -3.89
C VAL A 55 -12.25 -2.99 -3.61
N GLY A 56 -11.73 -2.84 -2.39
CA GLY A 56 -10.49 -3.49 -1.98
C GLY A 56 -10.59 -5.01 -2.01
N ARG A 57 -11.72 -5.58 -1.61
CA ARG A 57 -11.97 -7.03 -1.69
C ARG A 57 -11.95 -7.51 -3.14
N GLU A 58 -12.70 -6.86 -4.02
CA GLU A 58 -12.73 -7.23 -5.44
C GLU A 58 -11.33 -7.17 -6.05
N VAL A 59 -10.58 -6.09 -5.81
CA VAL A 59 -9.21 -5.93 -6.34
C VAL A 59 -8.29 -7.06 -5.88
N LEU A 60 -8.40 -7.53 -4.63
CA LEU A 60 -7.57 -8.60 -4.09
C LEU A 60 -8.04 -10.01 -4.49
N MET A 61 -9.31 -10.17 -4.85
CA MET A 61 -9.89 -11.45 -5.29
C MET A 61 -9.74 -11.69 -6.80
N LEU A 62 -9.38 -10.66 -7.57
CA LEU A 62 -9.14 -10.80 -9.00
C LEU A 62 -8.03 -11.85 -9.25
N PRO A 63 -8.22 -12.77 -10.22
CA PRO A 63 -7.17 -13.71 -10.58
C PRO A 63 -5.96 -12.92 -11.11
N GLN A 64 -4.77 -13.22 -10.57
CA GLN A 64 -3.54 -12.60 -11.01
C GLN A 64 -3.33 -12.92 -12.49
N ARG A 65 -3.35 -11.89 -13.34
CA ARG A 65 -3.07 -12.03 -14.77
C ARG A 65 -1.56 -12.12 -14.97
N TYR A 66 -1.08 -13.27 -15.41
CA TYR A 66 0.31 -13.46 -15.83
C TYR A 66 0.42 -13.28 -17.34
N LYS A 67 1.29 -12.37 -17.78
CA LYS A 67 1.69 -12.29 -19.18
C LYS A 67 2.77 -13.35 -19.41
N LEU A 68 2.49 -14.35 -20.24
CA LEU A 68 3.44 -15.43 -20.54
C LEU A 68 4.71 -14.90 -21.22
N ASP A 69 4.59 -13.80 -21.95
CA ASP A 69 5.72 -13.13 -22.61
C ASP A 69 6.71 -12.50 -21.62
N ASP A 70 6.26 -12.10 -20.43
CA ASP A 70 7.12 -11.50 -19.40
C ASP A 70 7.84 -12.57 -18.55
N ILE A 71 7.54 -13.85 -18.76
CA ILE A 71 8.13 -14.95 -18.02
C ILE A 71 9.53 -15.27 -18.57
N THR A 72 10.46 -15.58 -17.65
CA THR A 72 11.84 -15.97 -17.98
C THR A 72 11.90 -17.15 -18.96
N ARG A 73 12.91 -17.14 -19.86
CA ARG A 73 13.10 -18.15 -20.92
C ARG A 73 13.03 -19.62 -20.46
N LYS A 74 13.35 -19.91 -19.20
CA LYS A 74 13.28 -21.26 -18.61
C LYS A 74 11.88 -21.87 -18.74
N TYR A 75 10.83 -21.08 -18.46
CA TYR A 75 9.44 -21.55 -18.53
C TYR A 75 8.94 -21.76 -19.97
N ARG A 76 9.45 -20.95 -20.92
CA ARG A 76 9.13 -21.11 -22.36
C ARG A 76 9.64 -22.43 -22.92
N LYS A 77 10.87 -22.81 -22.59
CA LYS A 77 11.47 -24.09 -23.03
C LYS A 77 10.70 -25.30 -22.50
N GLN A 78 10.21 -25.21 -21.27
CA GLN A 78 9.46 -26.29 -20.65
C GLN A 78 8.14 -26.51 -21.39
N CYS A 79 7.37 -25.44 -21.70
CA CYS A 79 6.10 -25.56 -22.44
C CYS A 79 6.25 -26.27 -23.81
N ILE A 80 7.35 -26.01 -24.54
CA ILE A 80 7.64 -26.67 -25.82
C ILE A 80 8.01 -28.14 -25.63
N ALA A 81 8.67 -28.50 -24.51
CA ALA A 81 9.06 -29.88 -24.22
C ALA A 81 7.89 -30.79 -23.81
N TRP A 82 6.72 -30.22 -23.51
CA TRP A 82 5.48 -30.95 -23.22
C TRP A 82 4.52 -31.05 -24.43
N GLN A 83 4.99 -30.68 -25.63
CA GLN A 83 4.24 -30.73 -26.88
C GLN A 83 4.84 -31.78 -27.82
#